data_AF-A0A379SPY2-F1
#
_entry.id   AF-A0A379SPY2-F1
#
_cell.length_a   1.000
_cell.length_b   1.000
_cell.length_c   1.000
_cell.angle_alpha   90.00
_cell.angle_beta   90.00
_cell.angle_gamma   90.00
#
_symmetry.space_group_name_H-M   'P 1'
#
loop_
_entity.id
_entity.type
_entity.pdbx_description
1 polymer ?
#
loop_
_entity_poly.entity_id
_entity_poly.type
_entity_poly.pdbx_seq_one_letter_code
_entity_poly.pdbx_strand_id
1 'polypeptide(L)'
;MERSQTLHDFGGFPQALYDTHYPAPGSPALAQRLVELLAPVPVALDKEAWGFDHGSWGVLIKMYPNADIPMVQLSVDSTKPAAWHFEVGRKLTTLRDEGGALSNPTPDHYLPLLYVLGAWDGKESITIPTDGIEMGSLSMLSVQVG
;
A
#
# COMPACT_ATOMS: atom_id res chain seq x y z
N MET A 1 12.67 1.22 -8.80
CA MET A 1 13.09 0.08 -9.66
C MET A 1 12.18 0.00 -10.86
N GLU A 2 12.62 -0.58 -11.98
CA GLU A 2 11.75 -0.86 -13.14
C GLU A 2 10.91 -2.14 -12.94
N ARG A 3 11.39 -3.09 -12.12
CA ARG A 3 10.67 -4.33 -11.78
C ARG A 3 10.96 -4.77 -10.35
N SER A 4 9.92 -4.92 -9.54
CA SER A 4 10.02 -5.43 -8.16
C SER A 4 9.76 -6.93 -8.13
N GLN A 5 10.43 -7.65 -7.23
CA GLN A 5 10.23 -9.10 -7.06
C GLN A 5 8.93 -9.39 -6.29
N THR A 6 8.39 -10.60 -6.42
CA THR A 6 7.35 -11.10 -5.50
C THR A 6 8.05 -11.72 -4.30
N LEU A 7 7.77 -11.21 -3.10
CA LEU A 7 8.28 -11.73 -1.85
C LEU A 7 7.27 -12.72 -1.25
N HIS A 8 7.79 -13.85 -0.76
CA HIS A 8 7.06 -14.84 0.02
C HIS A 8 7.50 -14.74 1.48
N ASP A 9 6.96 -13.76 2.20
CA ASP A 9 7.28 -13.43 3.59
C ASP A 9 6.44 -14.21 4.62
N PHE A 10 6.02 -15.44 4.26
CA PHE A 10 5.20 -16.34 5.07
C PHE A 10 5.71 -17.78 5.07
N GLY A 11 5.32 -18.55 6.09
CA GLY A 11 5.75 -19.93 6.33
C GLY A 11 4.58 -20.88 6.59
N GLY A 12 4.73 -22.16 6.24
CA GLY A 12 3.77 -23.22 6.60
C GLY A 12 2.58 -23.39 5.64
N PHE A 13 2.67 -22.82 4.43
CA PHE A 13 1.60 -22.84 3.43
C PHE A 13 1.87 -23.82 2.28
N PRO A 14 0.86 -24.19 1.48
CA PRO A 14 1.04 -25.05 0.31
C PRO A 14 2.00 -24.47 -0.74
N GLN A 15 2.72 -25.34 -1.45
CA GLN A 15 3.70 -24.96 -2.50
C GLN A 15 3.10 -24.02 -3.57
N ALA A 16 1.82 -24.19 -3.91
CA ALA A 16 1.14 -23.34 -4.89
C ALA A 16 1.19 -21.83 -4.53
N LEU A 17 1.26 -21.48 -3.25
CA LEU A 17 1.41 -20.07 -2.83
C LEU A 17 2.84 -19.55 -3.03
N TYR A 18 3.85 -20.42 -2.90
CA TYR A 18 5.25 -20.09 -3.21
C TYR A 18 5.54 -20.05 -4.72
N ASP A 19 4.70 -20.71 -5.53
CA ASP A 19 4.80 -20.67 -7.00
C ASP A 19 4.09 -19.46 -7.61
N THR A 20 3.44 -18.62 -6.79
CA THR A 20 2.70 -17.44 -7.26
C THR A 20 3.66 -16.28 -7.53
N HIS A 21 3.54 -15.64 -8.70
CA HIS A 21 4.34 -14.47 -9.06
C HIS A 21 3.45 -13.32 -9.54
N TYR A 22 3.68 -12.13 -9.03
CA TYR A 22 2.96 -10.90 -9.38
C TYR A 22 3.94 -9.84 -9.90
N PRO A 23 4.21 -9.81 -11.22
CA PRO A 23 5.31 -9.06 -11.82
C PRO A 23 4.94 -7.62 -12.19
N ALA A 24 4.30 -6.87 -11.29
CA ALA A 24 3.92 -5.49 -11.56
C ALA A 24 5.15 -4.60 -11.83
N PRO A 25 5.13 -3.72 -12.84
CA PRO A 25 6.22 -2.82 -13.12
C PRO A 25 6.36 -1.81 -11.98
N GLY A 26 7.60 -1.40 -11.66
CA GLY A 26 7.81 -0.29 -10.74
C GLY A 26 7.62 1.06 -11.43
N SER A 27 7.38 2.13 -10.66
CA SER A 27 7.33 3.50 -11.20
C SER A 27 8.39 4.40 -10.54
N PRO A 28 9.60 4.51 -11.11
CA PRO A 28 10.64 5.40 -10.59
C PRO A 28 10.22 6.87 -10.56
N ALA A 29 9.43 7.31 -11.54
CA ALA A 29 8.91 8.67 -11.60
C ALA A 29 7.95 8.96 -10.43
N LEU A 30 7.03 8.05 -10.14
CA LEU A 30 6.12 8.17 -8.99
C LEU A 30 6.89 8.09 -7.66
N ALA A 31 7.90 7.23 -7.57
CA ALA A 31 8.73 7.13 -6.36
C ALA A 31 9.49 8.44 -6.09
N GLN A 32 10.07 9.06 -7.12
CA GLN A 32 10.73 10.35 -7.01
C GLN A 32 9.73 11.45 -6.62
N ARG A 33 8.54 11.45 -7.22
CA ARG A 33 7.45 12.37 -6.89
C ARG A 33 7.01 12.27 -5.42
N LEU A 34 6.93 11.04 -4.89
CA LEU A 34 6.60 10.78 -3.49
C LEU A 34 7.64 11.39 -2.54
N VAL A 35 8.94 11.27 -2.85
CA VAL A 35 10.00 11.89 -2.06
C VAL A 35 9.85 13.41 -2.01
N GLU A 36 9.60 14.02 -3.16
CA GLU A 36 9.41 15.47 -3.28
C GLU A 36 8.17 15.95 -2.51
N LEU A 37 7.06 15.22 -2.63
CA LEU A 37 5.80 15.55 -1.97
C LEU A 37 5.90 15.42 -0.45
N LEU A 38 6.65 14.43 0.04
CA LEU A 38 6.77 14.18 1.48
C LEU A 38 7.78 15.09 2.18
N ALA A 39 8.63 15.80 1.43
CA ALA A 39 9.57 16.77 1.99
C ALA A 39 8.90 17.74 3.00
N PRO A 40 9.58 18.12 4.10
CA PRO A 40 10.95 17.78 4.47
C PRO A 40 11.10 16.43 5.22
N VAL A 41 10.09 15.54 5.18
CA VAL A 41 10.22 14.21 5.79
C VAL A 41 11.35 13.45 5.08
N PRO A 42 12.35 12.91 5.82
CA PRO A 42 13.40 12.10 5.22
C PRO A 42 12.79 10.80 4.67
N VAL A 43 12.78 10.65 3.36
CA VAL A 43 12.33 9.43 2.67
C VAL A 43 13.52 8.80 1.97
N ALA A 44 13.84 7.55 2.32
CA ALA A 44 14.87 6.78 1.65
C ALA A 44 14.27 6.12 0.39
N LEU A 45 14.89 6.35 -0.76
CA LEU A 45 14.57 5.60 -1.98
C LEU A 45 15.38 4.31 -2.01
N ASP A 46 14.70 3.20 -1.80
CA ASP A 46 15.28 1.90 -2.11
C ASP A 46 15.24 1.66 -3.63
N LYS A 47 16.40 1.31 -4.18
CA LYS A 47 16.60 1.04 -5.61
C LYS A 47 16.85 -0.44 -5.89
N GLU A 48 16.98 -1.28 -4.86
CA GLU A 48 17.50 -2.64 -5.05
C GLU A 48 16.79 -3.75 -4.26
N ALA A 49 16.21 -3.50 -3.07
CA ALA A 49 16.01 -4.61 -2.12
C ALA A 49 14.58 -5.10 -1.90
N TRP A 50 13.54 -4.28 -2.06
CA TRP A 50 12.18 -4.67 -1.62
C TRP A 50 11.27 -5.07 -2.79
N GLY A 51 10.69 -6.26 -2.66
CA GLY A 51 9.63 -6.76 -3.52
C GLY A 51 8.25 -6.64 -2.86
N PHE A 52 7.19 -6.96 -3.62
CA PHE A 52 5.83 -6.97 -3.09
C PHE A 52 5.67 -8.12 -2.10
N ASP A 53 5.32 -7.83 -0.85
CA ASP A 53 4.98 -8.82 0.17
C ASP A 53 3.60 -9.45 -0.06
N HIS A 54 3.30 -10.50 0.71
CA HIS A 54 2.07 -11.26 0.60
C HIS A 54 0.80 -10.45 0.82
N GLY A 55 0.82 -9.49 1.76
CA GLY A 55 -0.31 -8.58 1.98
C GLY A 55 -0.59 -7.72 0.75
N SER A 56 0.48 -7.31 0.06
CA SER A 56 0.39 -6.55 -1.18
C SER A 56 -0.11 -7.39 -2.36
N TRP A 57 0.65 -8.42 -2.75
CA TRP A 57 0.34 -9.15 -3.98
C TRP A 57 -0.88 -10.06 -3.84
N GLY A 58 -1.21 -10.52 -2.63
CA GLY A 58 -2.36 -11.41 -2.38
C GLY A 58 -3.70 -10.76 -2.71
N VAL A 59 -3.84 -9.45 -2.47
CA VAL A 59 -5.00 -8.66 -2.88
C VAL A 59 -4.91 -8.32 -4.37
N LEU A 60 -3.75 -7.83 -4.81
CA LEU A 60 -3.59 -7.29 -6.17
C LEU A 60 -3.73 -8.34 -7.26
N ILE A 61 -3.31 -9.58 -7.02
CA ILE A 61 -3.48 -10.67 -7.99
C ILE A 61 -4.97 -10.95 -8.30
N LYS A 62 -5.88 -10.60 -7.39
CA LYS A 62 -7.33 -10.71 -7.60
C LYS A 62 -7.92 -9.47 -8.24
N MET A 63 -7.46 -8.29 -7.82
CA MET A 63 -7.99 -7.01 -8.29
C MET A 63 -7.48 -6.63 -9.69
N TYR A 64 -6.20 -6.88 -9.96
CA TYR A 64 -5.49 -6.54 -11.20
C TYR A 64 -4.63 -7.71 -11.69
N PRO A 65 -5.26 -8.81 -12.15
CA PRO A 65 -4.56 -10.06 -12.46
C PRO A 65 -3.50 -9.94 -13.58
N ASN A 66 -3.59 -8.91 -14.43
CA ASN A 66 -2.64 -8.68 -15.51
C ASN A 66 -1.30 -8.08 -15.03
N ALA A 67 -1.23 -7.57 -13.81
CA ALA A 67 -0.04 -6.92 -13.25
C ALA A 67 0.54 -5.82 -14.17
N ASP A 68 -0.32 -5.06 -14.84
CA ASP A 68 0.01 -4.03 -15.84
C ASP A 68 -0.02 -2.60 -15.28
N ILE A 69 -0.41 -2.44 -14.01
CA ILE A 69 -0.41 -1.16 -13.31
C ILE A 69 0.96 -0.92 -12.64
N PRO A 70 1.65 0.21 -12.93
CA PRO A 70 2.89 0.56 -12.24
C PRO A 70 2.70 0.80 -10.74
N MET A 71 3.63 0.29 -9.94
CA MET A 71 3.55 0.31 -8.48
C MET A 71 4.77 0.97 -7.83
N VAL A 72 4.54 1.51 -6.62
CA VAL A 72 5.56 1.95 -5.67
C VAL A 72 5.12 1.48 -4.29
N GLN A 73 6.06 0.96 -3.50
CA GLN A 73 5.82 0.63 -2.09
C GLN A 73 6.21 1.82 -1.20
N LEU A 74 5.38 2.11 -0.21
CA LEU A 74 5.65 3.09 0.83
C LEU A 74 5.59 2.37 2.18
N SER A 75 6.69 2.38 2.93
CA SER A 75 6.74 1.79 4.26
C SER A 75 6.13 2.71 5.32
N VAL A 76 5.72 2.11 6.43
CA VAL A 76 5.25 2.84 7.63
C VAL A 76 6.44 3.04 8.57
N ASP A 77 6.65 4.28 9.03
CA ASP A 77 7.65 4.59 10.06
C ASP A 77 7.11 4.26 11.45
N SER A 78 7.45 3.09 11.99
CA SER A 78 7.00 2.61 13.30
C SER A 78 7.46 3.46 14.49
N THR A 79 8.37 4.43 14.28
CA THR A 79 8.84 5.34 15.32
C THR A 79 7.95 6.57 15.50
N LYS A 80 6.93 6.75 14.65
CA LYS A 80 6.09 7.95 14.62
C LYS A 80 4.72 7.72 15.28
N PRO A 81 4.12 8.78 15.87
CA PRO A 81 2.79 8.68 16.44
C PRO A 81 1.71 8.65 15.35
N ALA A 82 0.54 8.09 15.65
CA ALA A 82 -0.63 8.02 14.76
C ALA A 82 -0.97 9.37 14.07
N ALA A 83 -0.94 10.48 14.81
CA ALA A 83 -1.22 11.80 14.25
C ALA A 83 -0.26 12.19 13.11
N TRP A 84 1.00 11.76 13.19
CA TRP A 84 1.97 12.00 12.13
C TRP A 84 1.61 11.24 10.85
N HIS A 85 1.16 9.98 10.96
CA HIS A 85 0.72 9.18 9.82
C HIS A 85 -0.51 9.77 9.13
N PHE A 86 -1.44 10.33 9.91
CA PHE A 86 -2.60 11.04 9.37
C PHE A 86 -2.19 12.27 8.54
N GLU A 87 -1.25 13.08 9.03
CA GLU A 87 -0.71 14.22 8.30
C GLU A 87 0.04 13.82 7.03
N VAL A 88 0.74 12.69 7.04
CA VAL A 88 1.33 12.12 5.82
C VAL A 88 0.24 11.76 4.80
N GLY A 89 -0.85 11.11 5.25
CA GLY A 89 -2.03 10.86 4.42
C GLY A 89 -2.59 12.12 3.76
N ARG A 90 -2.70 13.23 4.50
CA ARG A 90 -3.13 14.53 3.96
C ARG A 90 -2.23 15.07 2.87
N LYS A 91 -0.91 14.84 2.95
CA LYS A 91 0.01 15.23 1.86
C LYS A 91 -0.24 14.41 0.59
N LEU A 92 -0.55 13.14 0.75
CA LEU A 92 -0.78 12.20 -0.35
C LEU A 92 -2.06 12.46 -1.14
N THR A 93 -3.01 13.27 -0.63
CA THR A 93 -4.21 13.67 -1.37
C THR A 93 -3.88 14.22 -2.77
N THR A 94 -2.77 14.94 -2.91
CA THR A 94 -2.28 15.49 -4.18
C THR A 94 -2.11 14.41 -5.26
N LEU A 95 -1.78 13.17 -4.89
CA LEU A 95 -1.61 12.07 -5.84
C LEU A 95 -2.93 11.45 -6.29
N ARG A 96 -4.05 11.68 -5.58
CA ARG A 96 -5.36 11.17 -5.98
C ARG A 96 -5.85 11.85 -7.26
N ASP A 97 -5.64 13.15 -7.38
CA ASP A 97 -5.93 13.93 -8.59
C ASP A 97 -5.03 13.53 -9.78
N GLU A 98 -3.86 12.96 -9.50
CA GLU A 98 -2.88 12.47 -10.48
C GLU A 98 -3.07 10.97 -10.84
N GLY A 99 -4.15 10.32 -10.37
CA GLY A 99 -4.49 8.92 -10.71
C GLY A 99 -4.02 7.86 -9.70
N GLY A 100 -3.59 8.24 -8.51
CA GLY A 100 -3.06 7.36 -7.45
C GLY A 100 -4.10 6.58 -6.63
N ALA A 101 -5.23 6.18 -7.22
CA ALA A 101 -6.41 5.66 -6.50
C ALA A 101 -6.24 4.26 -5.83
N LEU A 102 -5.05 3.65 -5.90
CA LEU A 102 -4.85 2.22 -5.57
C LEU A 102 -3.66 1.97 -4.66
N SER A 103 -3.57 2.74 -3.57
CA SER A 103 -2.60 2.44 -2.52
C SER A 103 -2.99 1.14 -1.81
N ASN A 104 -2.16 0.09 -1.91
CA ASN A 104 -2.28 -1.13 -1.10
C ASN A 104 -1.14 -1.17 -0.08
N PRO A 105 -1.34 -0.62 1.13
CA PRO A 105 -0.29 -0.49 2.15
C PRO A 105 -0.11 -1.77 2.99
N THR A 106 1.11 -1.94 3.51
CA THR A 106 1.59 -3.13 4.24
C THR A 106 1.64 -2.83 5.76
N PRO A 107 1.82 -3.83 6.65
CA PRO A 107 1.11 -3.86 7.93
C PRO A 107 1.70 -3.01 9.08
N ASP A 108 0.81 -2.17 9.61
CA ASP A 108 0.58 -1.95 11.06
C ASP A 108 -0.92 -1.63 11.22
N HIS A 109 -1.76 -2.61 11.56
CA HIS A 109 -3.22 -2.70 11.27
C HIS A 109 -4.15 -1.46 11.38
N TYR A 110 -3.76 -0.37 12.04
CA TYR A 110 -4.52 0.89 12.07
C TYR A 110 -3.83 2.07 11.39
N LEU A 111 -2.49 2.07 11.31
CA LEU A 111 -1.73 3.19 10.78
C LEU A 111 -1.99 3.42 9.29
N PRO A 112 -2.08 2.39 8.42
CA PRO A 112 -2.42 2.56 7.02
C PRO A 112 -3.81 3.18 6.79
N LEU A 113 -4.79 2.89 7.64
CA LEU A 113 -6.10 3.53 7.56
C LEU A 113 -5.97 5.05 7.76
N LEU A 114 -5.01 5.52 8.56
CA LEU A 114 -4.78 6.95 8.74
C LEU A 114 -4.23 7.63 7.48
N TYR A 115 -3.52 6.91 6.61
CA TYR A 115 -3.09 7.43 5.32
C TYR A 115 -4.30 7.62 4.40
N VAL A 116 -5.19 6.62 4.34
CA VAL A 116 -6.43 6.67 3.54
C VAL A 116 -7.38 7.75 4.06
N LEU A 117 -7.62 7.80 5.37
CA LEU A 117 -8.47 8.81 6.00
C LEU A 117 -7.86 10.22 5.93
N GLY A 118 -6.53 10.34 6.04
CA GLY A 118 -5.84 11.60 5.81
C GLY A 118 -6.03 12.11 4.39
N ALA A 119 -6.14 11.19 3.42
CA ALA A 119 -6.36 11.53 2.02
C ALA A 119 -7.84 11.87 1.68
N TRP A 120 -8.78 11.68 2.61
CA TRP A 120 -10.19 12.00 2.43
C TRP A 120 -10.46 13.51 2.52
N ASP A 121 -11.24 14.05 1.60
CA ASP A 121 -11.57 15.48 1.53
C ASP A 121 -12.74 15.89 2.46
N GLY A 122 -13.36 14.92 3.13
CA GLY A 122 -14.53 15.12 3.99
C GLY A 122 -15.88 15.17 3.27
N LYS A 123 -15.90 14.98 1.94
CA LYS A 123 -17.10 15.08 1.10
C LYS A 123 -17.38 13.81 0.31
N GLU A 124 -16.34 13.10 -0.10
CA GLU A 124 -16.49 11.84 -0.84
C GLU A 124 -17.12 10.74 0.02
N SER A 125 -17.80 9.80 -0.63
CA SER A 125 -18.39 8.65 0.05
C SER A 125 -17.33 7.78 0.73
N ILE A 126 -17.70 7.22 1.87
CA ILE A 126 -16.96 6.14 2.52
C ILE A 126 -17.79 4.88 2.39
N THR A 127 -17.18 3.82 1.87
CA THR A 127 -17.82 2.50 1.76
C THR A 127 -16.96 1.43 2.42
N ILE A 128 -17.62 0.37 2.88
CA ILE A 128 -17.01 -0.79 3.52
C ILE A 128 -17.26 -1.98 2.59
N PRO A 129 -16.36 -2.26 1.63
CA PRO A 129 -16.56 -3.33 0.65
C PRO A 129 -16.46 -4.74 1.27
N THR A 130 -15.72 -4.89 2.37
CA THR A 130 -15.63 -6.14 3.13
C THR A 130 -15.36 -5.83 4.61
N ASP A 131 -15.90 -6.67 5.48
CA ASP A 131 -15.72 -6.63 6.94
C ASP A 131 -15.85 -8.06 7.51
N GLY A 132 -15.21 -8.33 8.63
CA GLY A 132 -15.19 -9.64 9.28
C GLY A 132 -13.98 -9.84 10.18
N ILE A 133 -14.06 -10.80 11.09
CA ILE A 133 -12.93 -11.24 11.91
C ILE A 133 -12.64 -12.71 11.58
N GLU A 134 -11.49 -12.94 10.98
CA GLU A 134 -10.98 -14.27 10.66
C GLU A 134 -10.03 -14.76 11.74
N MET A 135 -10.01 -16.09 11.95
CA MET A 135 -9.10 -16.75 12.91
C MET A 135 -9.15 -16.15 14.34
N GLY A 136 -10.25 -15.50 14.71
CA GLY A 136 -10.50 -14.91 16.02
C GLY A 136 -9.82 -13.55 16.30
N SER A 137 -8.90 -13.09 15.46
CA SER A 137 -8.16 -11.84 15.71
C SER A 137 -7.75 -11.06 14.46
N LEU A 138 -7.93 -11.62 13.26
CA LEU A 138 -7.57 -10.96 12.00
C LEU A 138 -8.78 -10.20 11.46
N SER A 139 -8.79 -8.89 11.62
CA SER A 139 -9.81 -8.04 11.00
C SER A 139 -9.62 -7.99 9.48
N MET A 140 -10.70 -8.24 8.75
CA MET A 140 -10.81 -8.13 7.29
C MET A 140 -11.46 -6.80 6.87
N LEU A 141 -11.64 -5.87 7.80
CA LEU A 141 -12.23 -4.55 7.53
C LEU A 141 -11.44 -3.84 6.44
N SER A 142 -12.11 -3.56 5.33
CA SER A 142 -11.60 -2.72 4.25
C SER A 142 -12.43 -1.45 4.16
N VAL A 143 -11.76 -0.32 3.89
CA VAL A 143 -12.39 0.99 3.74
C VAL A 143 -12.02 1.55 2.38
N GLN A 144 -13.02 1.97 1.62
CA GLN A 144 -12.86 2.68 0.36
C GLN A 144 -13.37 4.12 0.53
N VAL A 145 -12.58 5.07 0.05
CA VAL A 145 -12.91 6.51 0.00
C VAL A 145 -13.00 6.93 -1.46
N GLY A 146 -14.10 7.59 -1.84
CA GLY A 146 -14.46 7.90 -3.24
C GLY A 146 -15.56 6.99 -3.73
#